data_AF-A0A8H7TCX4-F1
#
_entry.id   AF-A0A8H7TCX4-F1
#
_cell.length_a   1.000
_cell.length_b   1.000
_cell.length_c   1.000
_cell.angle_alpha   90.00
_cell.angle_beta   90.00
_cell.angle_gamma   90.00
#
_symmetry.space_group_name_H-M   'P 1'
#
loop_
_entity.id
_entity.type
_entity.pdbx_description
1 polymer ?
#
loop_
_entity_poly.entity_id
_entity_poly.type
_entity_poly.pdbx_seq_one_letter_code
_entity_poly.pdbx_strand_id
1 'polypeptide(L)'
;MTEYFTTIFPQVNDYILGPPPTAASFLYEAMTVLLDLPREMILHITHFLSPASAASFTHCCRAVLKIIGTKYWQALIDSSQKQGLRQFLRLLEIDLSNHVLCSHCSILHEIDSSTHRSKECYPSELFGGVYIYIHKDIIFLSIAAMMKLYRQGLDYSQFLRYFTCRFTGTRESIPYQFLSRAKIINGSLLLRVQESFLFPKGHQPQIPITARVGICHHVGIPGFTFDARLPEHAQCTLDHDHEARQCSRSSGMRQCVYCPTEFQIELQGCADLGVALVTTKWLDLGEGRTVLDPKWWSRLSTKYTNHELFSGMRGIYKQEIEDRKPIQSELASIRDAMESEEDLESDVAEAKSRLGLCIRLIDSRLGLGY
;
A
#
# COMPACT_ATOMS: atom_id res chain seq x y z
N MET A 1 -34.62 16.66 -2.01
CA MET A 1 -33.49 17.54 -1.63
C MET A 1 -32.96 17.23 -0.22
N THR A 2 -33.81 16.74 0.69
CA THR A 2 -33.44 16.15 1.99
C THR A 2 -33.00 14.67 1.90
N GLU A 3 -33.45 13.91 0.90
CA GLU A 3 -33.07 12.48 0.74
C GLU A 3 -31.65 12.22 0.21
N TYR A 4 -31.03 13.21 -0.47
CA TYR A 4 -29.64 13.13 -0.93
C TYR A 4 -28.62 13.38 0.20
N PHE A 5 -29.04 14.05 1.27
CA PHE A 5 -28.22 14.27 2.47
C PHE A 5 -28.05 12.96 3.26
N THR A 6 -29.08 12.12 3.34
CA THR A 6 -29.10 10.90 4.15
C THR A 6 -28.33 9.73 3.53
N THR A 7 -28.19 9.70 2.20
CA THR A 7 -27.58 8.55 1.50
C THR A 7 -26.06 8.65 1.33
N ILE A 8 -25.48 9.86 1.36
CA ILE A 8 -24.04 10.07 1.14
C ILE A 8 -23.33 10.58 2.41
N PHE A 9 -24.02 11.30 3.31
CA PHE A 9 -23.41 11.86 4.53
C PHE A 9 -24.37 11.87 5.74
N PRO A 10 -24.72 10.70 6.33
CA PRO A 10 -25.40 10.70 7.62
C PRO A 10 -24.51 11.20 8.78
N GLN A 11 -23.17 11.19 8.63
CA GLN A 11 -22.24 11.38 9.75
C GLN A 11 -21.59 12.77 9.86
N VAL A 12 -21.55 13.60 8.79
CA VAL A 12 -20.83 14.90 8.85
C VAL A 12 -21.55 15.93 9.72
N ASN A 13 -22.85 15.78 9.97
CA ASN A 13 -23.61 16.69 10.84
C ASN A 13 -23.36 16.46 12.35
N ASP A 14 -22.94 15.26 12.76
CA ASP A 14 -22.83 14.91 14.19
C ASP A 14 -21.42 15.14 14.76
N TYR A 15 -20.38 15.21 13.92
CA TYR A 15 -18.98 15.33 14.39
C TYR A 15 -18.51 16.76 14.70
N ILE A 16 -19.31 17.80 14.46
CA ILE A 16 -18.93 19.21 14.76
C ILE A 16 -19.11 19.56 16.26
N LEU A 17 -19.60 18.64 17.11
CA LEU A 17 -19.98 18.92 18.50
C LEU A 17 -19.28 18.07 19.58
N GLY A 18 -18.13 17.47 19.30
CA GLY A 18 -17.28 16.85 20.34
C GLY A 18 -16.41 17.89 21.10
N PRO A 19 -16.09 17.69 22.39
CA PRO A 19 -15.23 18.62 23.11
C PRO A 19 -13.81 18.65 22.50
N PRO A 20 -13.18 19.83 22.35
CA PRO A 20 -11.96 19.97 21.58
C PRO A 20 -10.74 19.41 22.33
N PRO A 21 -9.79 18.76 21.64
CA PRO A 21 -8.45 18.56 22.17
C PRO A 21 -7.72 19.91 22.28
N THR A 22 -6.72 19.96 23.14
CA THR A 22 -5.97 21.10 23.72
C THR A 22 -5.39 22.19 22.78
N ALA A 23 -5.69 22.20 21.48
CA ALA A 23 -5.35 23.27 20.52
C ALA A 23 -6.39 24.43 20.49
N ALA A 24 -7.24 24.52 21.51
CA ALA A 24 -8.48 25.31 21.48
C ALA A 24 -8.31 26.84 21.55
N SER A 25 -7.18 27.39 22.05
CA SER A 25 -7.06 28.84 22.21
C SER A 25 -6.87 29.58 20.87
N PHE A 26 -6.02 29.05 19.99
CA PHE A 26 -5.76 29.66 18.67
C PHE A 26 -6.95 29.54 17.72
N LEU A 27 -7.67 28.41 17.74
CA LEU A 27 -8.86 28.23 16.91
C LEU A 27 -10.01 29.13 17.37
N TYR A 28 -10.15 29.38 18.67
CA TYR A 28 -11.16 30.29 19.21
C TYR A 28 -10.89 31.77 18.83
N GLU A 29 -9.64 32.21 18.85
CA GLU A 29 -9.22 33.53 18.34
C GLU A 29 -9.39 33.67 16.82
N ALA A 30 -9.02 32.66 16.03
CA ALA A 30 -9.19 32.72 14.58
C ALA A 30 -10.67 32.71 14.15
N MET A 31 -11.52 31.97 14.85
CA MET A 31 -12.97 31.96 14.60
C MET A 31 -13.65 33.26 15.00
N THR A 32 -13.17 33.95 16.04
CA THR A 32 -13.71 35.26 16.43
C THR A 32 -13.38 36.34 15.40
N VAL A 33 -12.14 36.38 14.88
CA VAL A 33 -11.75 37.32 13.82
C VAL A 33 -12.58 37.18 12.54
N LEU A 34 -12.86 35.95 12.11
CA LEU A 34 -13.67 35.71 10.90
C LEU A 34 -15.13 36.15 11.05
N LEU A 35 -15.69 36.03 12.26
CA LEU A 35 -17.07 36.42 12.55
C LEU A 35 -17.24 37.95 12.66
N ASP A 36 -16.17 38.68 12.95
CA ASP A 36 -16.15 40.14 13.04
C ASP A 36 -15.95 40.84 11.69
N LEU A 37 -15.62 40.09 10.63
CA LEU A 37 -15.45 40.64 9.29
C LEU A 37 -16.80 41.05 8.66
N PRO A 38 -16.87 42.22 8.00
CA PRO A 38 -18.01 42.56 7.15
C PRO A 38 -18.24 41.51 6.06
N ARG A 39 -19.50 41.29 5.69
CA ARG A 39 -19.87 40.30 4.65
C ARG A 39 -19.13 40.53 3.33
N GLU A 40 -18.84 41.79 2.99
CA GLU A 40 -18.12 42.20 1.79
C GLU A 40 -16.69 41.67 1.80
N MET A 41 -16.03 41.66 2.98
CA MET A 41 -14.68 41.14 3.14
C MET A 41 -14.65 39.61 3.01
N ILE A 42 -15.63 38.92 3.58
CA ILE A 42 -15.78 37.45 3.44
C ILE A 42 -15.98 37.09 1.96
N LEU A 43 -16.83 37.80 1.24
CA LEU A 43 -17.03 37.61 -0.20
C LEU A 43 -15.76 37.92 -1.01
N HIS A 44 -15.02 38.97 -0.63
CA HIS A 44 -13.76 39.34 -1.28
C HIS A 44 -12.69 38.27 -1.10
N ILE A 45 -12.49 37.76 0.12
CA ILE A 45 -11.58 36.64 0.41
C ILE A 45 -11.94 35.44 -0.47
N THR A 46 -13.23 35.11 -0.55
CA THR A 46 -13.71 33.95 -1.31
C THR A 46 -13.40 34.06 -2.81
N HIS A 47 -13.27 35.27 -3.36
CA HIS A 47 -12.90 35.47 -4.77
C HIS A 47 -11.45 35.04 -5.08
N PHE A 48 -10.57 35.03 -4.09
CA PHE A 48 -9.18 34.58 -4.23
C PHE A 48 -9.00 33.07 -3.99
N LEU A 49 -10.05 32.38 -3.56
CA LEU A 49 -9.99 30.95 -3.27
C LEU A 49 -10.30 30.13 -4.53
N SER A 50 -9.61 28.98 -4.68
CA SER A 50 -10.02 27.97 -5.65
C SER A 50 -11.43 27.44 -5.31
N PRO A 51 -12.21 26.90 -6.26
CA PRO A 51 -13.55 26.38 -5.97
C PRO A 51 -13.60 25.36 -4.82
N ALA A 52 -12.59 24.50 -4.73
CA ALA A 52 -12.44 23.53 -3.65
C ALA A 52 -12.20 24.22 -2.28
N SER A 53 -11.29 25.20 -2.25
CA SER A 53 -10.98 25.95 -1.01
C SER A 53 -12.14 26.84 -0.58
N ALA A 54 -12.84 27.46 -1.55
CA ALA A 54 -14.04 28.25 -1.29
C ALA A 54 -15.17 27.38 -0.71
N ALA A 55 -15.37 26.18 -1.26
CA ALA A 55 -16.32 25.22 -0.69
C ALA A 55 -15.90 24.81 0.73
N SER A 56 -14.63 24.46 0.97
CA SER A 56 -14.14 24.14 2.32
C SER A 56 -14.32 25.30 3.30
N PHE A 57 -14.05 26.54 2.87
CA PHE A 57 -14.25 27.75 3.66
C PHE A 57 -15.72 27.94 4.07
N THR A 58 -16.67 27.57 3.21
CA THR A 58 -18.10 27.60 3.58
C THR A 58 -18.44 26.66 4.75
N HIS A 59 -17.66 25.60 4.98
CA HIS A 59 -17.86 24.65 6.07
C HIS A 59 -17.21 25.09 7.40
N CYS A 60 -16.39 26.14 7.43
CA CYS A 60 -15.75 26.59 8.67
C CYS A 60 -16.75 27.07 9.72
N CYS A 61 -17.83 27.76 9.32
CA CYS A 61 -18.89 28.16 10.25
C CYS A 61 -20.23 28.50 9.56
N ARG A 62 -21.31 28.50 10.34
CA ARG A 62 -22.67 28.80 9.84
C ARG A 62 -22.80 30.22 9.28
N ALA A 63 -22.05 31.20 9.79
CA ALA A 63 -22.11 32.58 9.30
C ALA A 63 -21.53 32.70 7.89
N VAL A 64 -20.33 32.14 7.68
CA VAL A 64 -19.68 32.09 6.37
C VAL A 64 -20.53 31.32 5.36
N LEU A 65 -21.12 30.19 5.77
CA LEU A 65 -22.07 29.44 4.92
C LEU A 65 -23.27 30.30 4.48
N LYS A 66 -23.86 31.09 5.39
CA LYS A 66 -25.00 31.98 5.07
C LYS A 66 -24.61 33.09 4.10
N ILE A 67 -23.39 33.63 4.21
CA ILE A 67 -22.90 34.73 3.37
C ILE A 67 -22.54 34.22 1.97
N ILE A 68 -21.81 33.11 1.89
CA ILE A 68 -21.29 32.59 0.62
C ILE A 68 -22.34 31.74 -0.12
N GLY A 69 -23.17 31.02 0.63
CA GLY A 69 -24.16 30.07 0.10
C GLY A 69 -23.54 28.78 -0.42
N THR A 70 -24.33 28.01 -1.17
CA THR A 70 -23.97 26.65 -1.66
C THR A 70 -23.42 26.65 -3.09
N LYS A 71 -23.14 27.81 -3.69
CA LYS A 71 -22.78 27.94 -5.11
C LYS A 71 -21.51 27.16 -5.48
N TYR A 72 -20.48 27.21 -4.64
CA TYR A 72 -19.23 26.48 -4.87
C TYR A 72 -19.43 24.98 -4.74
N TRP A 73 -20.23 24.53 -3.76
CA TRP A 73 -20.59 23.13 -3.60
C TRP A 73 -21.36 22.59 -4.81
N GLN A 74 -22.36 23.34 -5.29
CA GLN A 74 -23.12 22.97 -6.49
C GLN A 74 -22.22 22.88 -7.73
N ALA A 75 -21.26 23.81 -7.87
CA ALA A 75 -20.29 23.78 -8.96
C ALA A 75 -19.35 22.56 -8.88
N LEU A 76 -19.05 22.05 -7.68
CA LEU A 76 -18.23 20.85 -7.48
C LEU A 76 -18.99 19.55 -7.73
N ILE A 77 -20.31 19.52 -7.46
CA ILE A 77 -21.18 18.37 -7.73
C ILE A 77 -21.44 18.22 -9.23
N ASP A 78 -21.44 19.33 -9.98
CA ASP A 78 -21.60 19.26 -11.43
C ASP A 78 -20.53 18.33 -12.02
N SER A 79 -20.99 17.30 -12.73
CA SER A 79 -20.22 16.11 -13.13
C SER A 79 -18.98 16.39 -13.99
N SER A 80 -18.82 17.64 -14.44
CA SER A 80 -17.67 18.17 -15.15
C SER A 80 -16.46 18.50 -14.26
N GLN A 81 -16.63 18.70 -12.94
CA GLN A 81 -15.60 19.21 -12.03
C GLN A 81 -15.04 18.17 -11.05
N LYS A 82 -14.82 16.93 -11.50
CA LYS A 82 -14.39 15.80 -10.63
C LYS A 82 -13.04 16.03 -9.93
N GLN A 83 -12.11 16.78 -10.53
CA GLN A 83 -10.84 17.15 -9.89
C GLN A 83 -11.07 18.15 -8.74
N GLY A 84 -11.95 19.13 -8.92
CA GLY A 84 -12.31 20.07 -7.87
C GLY A 84 -12.93 19.37 -6.66
N LEU A 85 -13.83 18.41 -6.89
CA LEU A 85 -14.44 17.62 -5.81
C LEU A 85 -13.38 16.86 -5.01
N ARG A 86 -12.41 16.22 -5.69
CA ARG A 86 -11.31 15.52 -5.02
C ARG A 86 -10.43 16.46 -4.20
N GLN A 87 -10.12 17.64 -4.71
CA GLN A 87 -9.36 18.64 -3.95
C GLN A 87 -10.13 19.07 -2.70
N PHE A 88 -11.44 19.31 -2.83
CA PHE A 88 -12.29 19.63 -1.69
C PHE A 88 -12.29 18.53 -0.63
N LEU A 89 -12.47 17.27 -1.04
CA LEU A 89 -12.46 16.13 -0.11
C LEU A 89 -11.09 15.95 0.57
N ARG A 90 -9.98 16.22 -0.13
CA ARG A 90 -8.64 16.21 0.48
C ARG A 90 -8.49 17.27 1.56
N LEU A 91 -9.08 18.45 1.37
CA LEU A 91 -9.08 19.49 2.40
C LEU A 91 -9.86 19.02 3.64
N LEU A 92 -11.04 18.43 3.46
CA LEU A 92 -11.83 17.87 4.57
C LEU A 92 -11.14 16.69 5.27
N GLU A 93 -10.43 15.84 4.52
CA GLU A 93 -9.70 14.70 5.08
C GLU A 93 -8.72 15.12 6.17
N ILE A 94 -8.08 16.28 6.04
CA ILE A 94 -7.10 16.80 7.00
C ILE A 94 -7.73 16.93 8.40
N ASP A 95 -8.95 17.46 8.46
CA ASP A 95 -9.67 17.73 9.72
C ASP A 95 -10.39 16.49 10.26
N LEU A 96 -10.67 15.50 9.41
CA LEU A 96 -11.38 14.28 9.77
C LEU A 96 -10.40 13.15 10.11
N SER A 97 -9.83 13.16 11.31
CA SER A 97 -8.79 12.18 11.75
C SER A 97 -9.15 10.72 11.44
N ASN A 98 -10.38 10.30 11.69
CA ASN A 98 -10.85 8.92 11.50
C ASN A 98 -11.27 8.57 10.06
N HIS A 99 -11.08 9.46 9.08
CA HIS A 99 -11.47 9.21 7.69
C HIS A 99 -10.30 9.27 6.73
N VAL A 100 -10.37 8.53 5.62
CA VAL A 100 -9.36 8.54 4.56
C VAL A 100 -10.02 8.65 3.20
N LEU A 101 -9.49 9.49 2.33
CA LEU A 101 -10.03 9.67 0.99
C LEU A 101 -9.62 8.49 0.11
N CYS A 102 -10.59 7.75 -0.40
CA CYS A 102 -10.31 6.68 -1.36
C CYS A 102 -10.02 7.26 -2.74
N SER A 103 -8.87 6.90 -3.30
CA SER A 103 -8.42 7.31 -4.64
C SER A 103 -9.30 6.79 -5.78
N HIS A 104 -10.20 5.84 -5.52
CA HIS A 104 -11.06 5.21 -6.53
C HIS A 104 -12.47 5.80 -6.54
N CYS A 105 -13.23 5.63 -5.46
CA CYS A 105 -14.61 6.13 -5.40
C CYS A 105 -14.69 7.64 -5.13
N SER A 106 -13.59 8.28 -4.70
CA SER A 106 -13.59 9.69 -4.25
C SER A 106 -14.58 9.93 -3.11
N ILE A 107 -14.57 9.03 -2.13
CA ILE A 107 -15.38 9.10 -0.89
C ILE A 107 -14.42 9.04 0.30
N LEU A 108 -14.79 9.70 1.39
CA LEU A 108 -14.11 9.62 2.69
C LEU A 108 -14.61 8.37 3.43
N HIS A 109 -13.74 7.39 3.60
CA HIS A 109 -14.03 6.16 4.34
C HIS A 109 -13.54 6.27 5.77
N GLU A 110 -14.33 5.78 6.72
CA GLU A 110 -13.89 5.61 8.09
C GLU A 110 -12.79 4.53 8.18
N ILE A 111 -11.72 4.83 8.91
CA ILE A 111 -10.48 4.03 9.00
C ILE A 111 -10.73 2.64 9.62
N ASP A 112 -11.66 2.53 10.57
CA ASP A 112 -12.00 1.26 11.25
C ASP A 112 -13.11 0.47 10.53
N SER A 113 -13.68 1.04 9.47
CA SER A 113 -14.77 0.38 8.77
C SER A 113 -14.23 -0.77 7.92
N SER A 114 -14.54 -2.01 8.31
CA SER A 114 -14.37 -3.22 7.48
C SER A 114 -15.15 -3.16 6.16
N THR A 115 -15.87 -2.06 5.90
CA THR A 115 -16.77 -1.81 4.77
C THR A 115 -16.05 -1.36 3.49
N HIS A 116 -14.73 -1.16 3.50
CA HIS A 116 -13.97 -0.83 2.28
C HIS A 116 -13.96 -1.96 1.22
N ARG A 117 -14.50 -3.14 1.54
CA ARG A 117 -14.82 -4.18 0.55
C ARG A 117 -16.12 -3.89 -0.21
N SER A 118 -16.45 -2.62 -0.47
CA SER A 118 -17.53 -2.31 -1.40
C SER A 118 -17.15 -2.81 -2.80
N LYS A 119 -18.12 -3.40 -3.53
CA LYS A 119 -17.91 -3.97 -4.88
C LYS A 119 -17.31 -2.97 -5.87
N GLU A 120 -17.40 -1.67 -5.57
CA GLU A 120 -16.98 -0.60 -6.46
C GLU A 120 -15.50 -0.21 -6.31
N CYS A 121 -14.92 -0.37 -5.12
CA CYS A 121 -13.50 -0.05 -4.86
C CYS A 121 -12.59 -1.27 -5.06
N TYR A 122 -13.12 -2.46 -4.76
CA TYR A 122 -12.37 -3.72 -4.81
C TYR A 122 -11.70 -4.04 -6.17
N PRO A 123 -12.34 -3.83 -7.33
CA PRO A 123 -11.70 -4.13 -8.61
C PRO A 123 -10.45 -3.28 -8.84
N SER A 124 -10.47 -2.00 -8.46
CA SER A 124 -9.33 -1.10 -8.64
C SER A 124 -8.13 -1.50 -7.77
N GLU A 125 -8.39 -2.03 -6.57
CA GLU A 125 -7.37 -2.62 -5.70
C GLU A 125 -6.78 -3.93 -6.29
N LEU A 126 -7.62 -4.73 -6.95
CA LEU A 126 -7.24 -6.02 -7.56
C LEU A 126 -6.42 -5.84 -8.85
N PHE A 127 -6.81 -4.89 -9.71
CA PHE A 127 -6.13 -4.62 -10.98
C PHE A 127 -4.73 -4.03 -10.81
N GLY A 128 -4.47 -3.39 -9.67
CA GLY A 128 -3.16 -2.84 -9.34
C GLY A 128 -2.11 -3.88 -8.89
N GLY A 129 -2.32 -5.20 -9.02
CA GLY A 129 -1.28 -6.20 -8.73
C GLY A 129 -0.72 -6.23 -7.29
N VAL A 130 -1.30 -5.45 -6.37
CA VAL A 130 -0.88 -5.26 -4.97
C VAL A 130 -0.82 -6.61 -4.24
N TYR A 131 -1.86 -7.41 -4.43
CA TYR A 131 -1.98 -8.78 -3.92
C TYR A 131 -0.79 -9.67 -4.30
N ILE A 132 -0.26 -9.49 -5.52
CA ILE A 132 0.77 -10.36 -6.09
C ILE A 132 2.16 -9.89 -5.66
N TYR A 133 2.43 -8.59 -5.76
CA TYR A 133 3.80 -8.07 -5.64
C TYR A 133 4.11 -7.42 -4.29
N ILE A 134 3.08 -7.03 -3.52
CA ILE A 134 3.26 -6.28 -2.28
C ILE A 134 2.87 -7.15 -1.09
N HIS A 135 1.58 -7.50 -0.96
CA HIS A 135 1.11 -8.34 0.14
C HIS A 135 -0.32 -8.82 -0.11
N LYS A 136 -0.58 -10.11 0.15
CA LYS A 136 -1.85 -10.76 -0.20
C LYS A 136 -3.08 -10.22 0.56
N ASP A 137 -2.89 -9.69 1.77
CA ASP A 137 -3.99 -9.25 2.63
C ASP A 137 -4.08 -7.72 2.81
N ILE A 138 -3.32 -6.96 2.02
CA ILE A 138 -3.28 -5.49 2.12
C ILE A 138 -3.97 -4.85 0.92
N ILE A 139 -4.74 -3.80 1.21
CA ILE A 139 -5.31 -2.88 0.24
C ILE A 139 -4.69 -1.49 0.40
N PHE A 140 -4.71 -0.68 -0.64
CA PHE A 140 -4.12 0.66 -0.63
C PHE A 140 -4.76 1.56 0.42
N LEU A 141 -6.08 1.45 0.66
CA LEU A 141 -6.72 2.25 1.71
C LEU A 141 -6.09 2.04 3.09
N SER A 142 -5.71 0.81 3.45
CA SER A 142 -5.05 0.53 4.72
C SER A 142 -3.68 1.22 4.81
N ILE A 143 -2.97 1.34 3.69
CA ILE A 143 -1.72 2.10 3.61
C ILE A 143 -1.99 3.59 3.77
N ALA A 144 -2.98 4.11 3.05
CA ALA A 144 -3.35 5.52 3.12
C ALA A 144 -3.76 5.94 4.52
N ALA A 145 -4.56 5.12 5.20
CA ALA A 145 -4.96 5.32 6.59
C ALA A 145 -3.75 5.31 7.54
N MET A 146 -2.91 4.28 7.48
CA MET A 146 -1.71 4.18 8.31
C MET A 146 -0.79 5.38 8.12
N MET A 147 -0.49 5.73 6.87
CA MET A 147 0.42 6.83 6.54
C MET A 147 -0.18 8.18 6.90
N LYS A 148 -1.52 8.32 6.88
CA LYS A 148 -2.21 9.50 7.37
C LYS A 148 -2.02 9.65 8.88
N LEU A 149 -2.30 8.60 9.65
CA LEU A 149 -2.12 8.61 11.11
C LEU A 149 -0.67 8.96 11.49
N TYR A 150 0.31 8.35 10.81
CA TYR A 150 1.72 8.70 10.96
C TYR A 150 2.00 10.19 10.75
N ARG A 151 1.50 10.79 9.65
CA ARG A 151 1.69 12.23 9.37
C ARG A 151 1.03 13.15 10.38
N GLN A 152 -0.06 12.70 10.99
CA GLN A 152 -0.77 13.45 12.03
C GLN A 152 -0.16 13.25 13.43
N GLY A 153 0.88 12.42 13.56
CA GLY A 153 1.46 12.08 14.87
C GLY A 153 0.51 11.28 15.76
N LEU A 154 -0.47 10.60 15.17
CA LEU A 154 -1.43 9.75 15.86
C LEU A 154 -0.92 8.30 15.93
N ASP A 155 -1.49 7.49 16.83
CA ASP A 155 -1.11 6.07 16.94
C ASP A 155 -1.55 5.30 15.69
N TYR A 156 -0.57 4.66 15.03
CA TYR A 156 -0.76 3.80 13.86
C TYR A 156 -0.30 2.36 14.11
N SER A 157 -0.03 1.99 15.36
CA SER A 157 0.55 0.69 15.74
C SER A 157 -0.33 -0.48 15.31
N GLN A 158 -1.65 -0.34 15.40
CA GLN A 158 -2.59 -1.37 14.94
C GLN A 158 -2.43 -1.65 13.45
N PHE A 159 -2.32 -0.60 12.63
CA PHE A 159 -2.03 -0.75 11.21
C PHE A 159 -0.70 -1.45 11.00
N LEU A 160 0.37 -0.95 11.62
CA LEU A 160 1.71 -1.52 11.47
C LEU A 160 1.76 -3.03 11.77
N ARG A 161 0.97 -3.51 12.75
CA ARG A 161 0.81 -4.94 13.05
C ARG A 161 0.11 -5.71 11.93
N TYR A 162 -0.88 -5.14 11.25
CA TYR A 162 -1.47 -5.77 10.07
C TYR A 162 -0.48 -5.91 8.91
N PHE A 163 0.44 -4.94 8.77
CA PHE A 163 1.52 -5.00 7.77
C PHE A 163 2.69 -5.91 8.19
N THR A 164 2.74 -6.31 9.45
CA THR A 164 3.77 -7.16 10.03
C THR A 164 3.16 -8.49 10.42
N CYS A 165 3.07 -9.42 9.45
CA CYS A 165 2.39 -10.67 9.66
C CYS A 165 3.24 -11.89 9.26
N ARG A 166 2.82 -13.05 9.74
CA ARG A 166 3.44 -14.33 9.43
C ARG A 166 2.36 -15.36 9.15
N PHE A 167 2.56 -16.13 8.09
CA PHE A 167 1.68 -17.22 7.70
C PHE A 167 2.51 -18.45 7.37
N THR A 168 2.07 -19.62 7.83
CA THR A 168 2.66 -20.91 7.49
C THR A 168 1.53 -21.86 7.11
N GLY A 169 1.71 -22.57 6.01
CA GLY A 169 0.72 -23.50 5.49
C GLY A 169 1.22 -24.17 4.22
N THR A 170 0.31 -24.48 3.32
CA THR A 170 0.64 -25.06 2.01
C THR A 170 0.21 -24.13 0.90
N ARG A 171 1.04 -24.01 -0.15
CA ARG A 171 0.68 -23.37 -1.40
C ARG A 171 0.89 -24.41 -2.50
N GLU A 172 -0.20 -24.82 -3.14
CA GLU A 172 -0.16 -25.86 -4.19
C GLU A 172 0.49 -27.16 -3.71
N SER A 173 0.10 -27.59 -2.51
CA SER A 173 0.62 -28.78 -1.82
C SER A 173 2.09 -28.73 -1.41
N ILE A 174 2.79 -27.61 -1.65
CA ILE A 174 4.16 -27.40 -1.18
C ILE A 174 4.12 -26.66 0.15
N PRO A 175 4.87 -27.10 1.18
CA PRO A 175 5.02 -26.35 2.41
C PRO A 175 5.53 -24.93 2.13
N TYR A 176 4.81 -23.95 2.65
CA TYR A 176 4.97 -22.54 2.32
C TYR A 176 4.94 -21.67 3.56
N GLN A 177 5.84 -20.70 3.62
CA GLN A 177 5.85 -19.66 4.64
C GLN A 177 5.90 -18.28 3.98
N PHE A 178 5.12 -17.36 4.54
CA PHE A 178 5.11 -15.95 4.22
C PHE A 178 5.40 -15.15 5.47
N LEU A 179 6.29 -14.16 5.38
CA LEU A 179 6.60 -13.23 6.44
C LEU A 179 6.64 -11.82 5.87
N SER A 180 5.99 -10.87 6.52
CA SER A 180 6.03 -9.45 6.20
C SER A 180 6.40 -8.63 7.41
N ARG A 181 7.13 -7.54 7.18
CA ARG A 181 7.46 -6.51 8.18
C ARG A 181 7.39 -5.15 7.53
N ALA A 182 6.83 -4.17 8.22
CA ALA A 182 6.78 -2.80 7.74
C ALA A 182 7.49 -1.84 8.70
N LYS A 183 8.09 -0.79 8.13
CA LYS A 183 8.63 0.35 8.85
C LYS A 183 8.30 1.63 8.09
N ILE A 184 8.15 2.74 8.79
CA ILE A 184 8.05 4.07 8.15
C ILE A 184 9.38 4.77 8.39
N ILE A 185 10.07 5.17 7.32
CA ILE A 185 11.38 5.82 7.37
C ILE A 185 11.30 7.08 6.51
N ASN A 186 11.62 8.23 7.09
CA ASN A 186 11.58 9.54 6.41
C ASN A 186 10.26 9.79 5.66
N GLY A 187 9.13 9.37 6.25
CA GLY A 187 7.81 9.54 5.64
C GLY A 187 7.47 8.58 4.49
N SER A 188 8.36 7.63 4.15
CA SER A 188 8.11 6.55 3.21
C SER A 188 7.79 5.24 3.93
N LEU A 189 6.78 4.50 3.45
CA LEU A 189 6.47 3.16 3.94
C LEU A 189 7.39 2.14 3.28
N LEU A 190 8.20 1.47 4.09
CA LEU A 190 9.02 0.36 3.66
C LEU A 190 8.38 -0.97 4.06
N LEU A 191 8.44 -1.94 3.17
CA LEU A 191 7.93 -3.29 3.40
C LEU A 191 8.99 -4.33 3.05
N ARG A 192 9.26 -5.23 3.98
CA ARG A 192 10.02 -6.45 3.75
C ARG A 192 9.04 -7.60 3.62
N VAL A 193 9.21 -8.43 2.60
CA VAL A 193 8.42 -9.64 2.39
C VAL A 193 9.38 -10.80 2.12
N GLN A 194 9.20 -11.89 2.84
CA GLN A 194 9.91 -13.13 2.66
C GLN A 194 8.93 -14.26 2.36
N GLU A 195 9.14 -14.95 1.26
CA GLU A 195 8.40 -16.13 0.83
C GLU A 195 9.35 -17.32 0.79
N SER A 196 8.99 -18.40 1.47
CA SER A 196 9.79 -19.63 1.54
C SER A 196 8.98 -20.84 1.08
N PHE A 197 9.52 -21.59 0.13
CA PHE A 197 8.98 -22.87 -0.34
C PHE A 197 9.94 -23.98 0.06
N LEU A 198 9.46 -24.99 0.78
CA LEU A 198 10.31 -26.10 1.21
C LEU A 198 10.06 -27.33 0.35
N PHE A 199 11.11 -27.82 -0.29
CA PHE A 199 11.12 -29.00 -1.14
C PHE A 199 11.70 -30.18 -0.38
N PRO A 200 10.98 -31.31 -0.27
CA PRO A 200 11.46 -32.51 0.41
C PRO A 200 12.76 -33.04 -0.20
N LYS A 201 13.57 -33.70 0.64
CA LYS A 201 14.79 -34.37 0.21
C LYS A 201 14.52 -35.34 -0.95
N GLY A 202 15.40 -35.38 -1.95
CA GLY A 202 15.25 -36.22 -3.14
C GLY A 202 14.31 -35.70 -4.22
N HIS A 203 13.62 -34.58 -3.99
CA HIS A 203 12.84 -33.89 -5.01
C HIS A 203 13.62 -32.69 -5.53
N GLN A 204 13.67 -32.52 -6.86
CA GLN A 204 14.20 -31.29 -7.42
C GLN A 204 13.22 -30.14 -7.12
N PRO A 205 13.71 -28.95 -6.73
CA PRO A 205 12.87 -27.81 -6.47
C PRO A 205 12.21 -27.32 -7.77
N GLN A 206 11.02 -27.85 -8.05
CA GLN A 206 10.17 -27.38 -9.13
C GLN A 206 9.05 -26.55 -8.52
N ILE A 207 9.21 -25.22 -8.57
CA ILE A 207 8.12 -24.32 -8.21
C ILE A 207 7.03 -24.51 -9.26
N PRO A 208 5.80 -24.88 -8.86
CA PRO A 208 4.73 -24.98 -9.82
C PRO A 208 4.49 -23.60 -10.42
N ILE A 209 4.29 -23.57 -11.73
CA ILE A 209 4.04 -22.37 -12.53
C ILE A 209 2.98 -21.44 -11.90
N THR A 210 2.00 -22.05 -11.24
CA THR A 210 0.87 -21.39 -10.59
C THR A 210 1.22 -20.73 -9.24
N ALA A 211 2.34 -21.09 -8.63
CA ALA A 211 2.74 -20.61 -7.30
C ALA A 211 3.18 -19.13 -7.30
N ARG A 212 3.30 -18.47 -8.47
CA ARG A 212 3.42 -17.00 -8.64
C ARG A 212 4.37 -16.35 -7.62
N VAL A 213 5.67 -16.63 -7.72
CA VAL A 213 6.69 -15.92 -6.94
C VAL A 213 7.07 -14.63 -7.66
N GLY A 214 6.34 -13.56 -7.37
CA GLY A 214 6.54 -12.24 -7.96
C GLY A 214 7.38 -11.34 -7.06
N ILE A 215 8.55 -10.91 -7.53
CA ILE A 215 9.33 -9.87 -6.83
C ILE A 215 8.68 -8.51 -7.10
N CYS A 216 8.52 -8.17 -8.36
CA CYS A 216 7.72 -7.05 -8.85
C CYS A 216 7.24 -7.35 -10.28
N HIS A 217 6.48 -6.47 -10.92
CA HIS A 217 6.06 -6.70 -12.30
C HIS A 217 7.24 -6.75 -13.30
N HIS A 218 8.40 -6.18 -12.94
CA HIS A 218 9.61 -6.18 -13.77
C HIS A 218 10.52 -7.38 -13.56
N VAL A 219 10.37 -8.10 -12.44
CA VAL A 219 11.25 -9.20 -12.05
C VAL A 219 10.38 -10.29 -11.42
N GLY A 220 10.33 -11.46 -12.03
CA GLY A 220 9.54 -12.58 -11.54
C GLY A 220 10.12 -13.93 -11.95
N ILE A 221 9.71 -14.98 -11.23
CA ILE A 221 10.02 -16.37 -11.58
C ILE A 221 9.07 -16.82 -12.71
N PRO A 222 9.58 -17.35 -13.85
CA PRO A 222 8.76 -17.65 -15.01
C PRO A 222 7.69 -18.71 -14.70
N GLY A 223 6.51 -18.50 -15.25
CA GLY A 223 5.38 -19.42 -15.14
C GLY A 223 4.13 -18.94 -15.88
N PHE A 224 3.75 -17.66 -15.80
CA PHE A 224 2.59 -17.15 -16.54
C PHE A 224 2.77 -15.66 -16.90
N THR A 225 2.63 -15.35 -18.20
CA THR A 225 2.21 -14.06 -18.78
C THR A 225 3.05 -12.79 -18.56
N PHE A 226 4.31 -12.87 -18.15
CA PHE A 226 5.16 -11.66 -18.06
C PHE A 226 6.42 -11.81 -18.92
N ASP A 227 6.70 -10.81 -19.75
CA ASP A 227 7.90 -10.73 -20.61
C ASP A 227 9.22 -10.59 -19.80
N ALA A 228 9.13 -10.44 -18.48
CA ALA A 228 10.27 -10.40 -17.59
C ALA A 228 10.78 -11.81 -17.27
N ARG A 229 11.89 -12.20 -17.91
CA ARG A 229 12.63 -13.42 -17.55
C ARG A 229 13.21 -13.24 -16.14
N LEU A 230 13.39 -14.35 -15.40
CA LEU A 230 14.31 -14.34 -14.26
C LEU A 230 15.64 -13.78 -14.76
N PRO A 231 16.23 -12.80 -14.07
CA PRO A 231 17.59 -12.44 -14.37
C PRO A 231 18.48 -13.70 -14.22
N GLU A 232 19.44 -13.90 -15.14
CA GLU A 232 20.20 -15.16 -15.32
C GLU A 232 20.77 -15.75 -14.03
N HIS A 233 21.01 -14.92 -13.01
CA HIS A 233 21.50 -15.35 -11.70
C HIS A 233 20.45 -16.11 -10.87
N ALA A 234 19.17 -15.75 -10.93
CA ALA A 234 18.13 -16.44 -10.19
C ALA A 234 17.88 -17.84 -10.78
N GLN A 235 17.98 -17.95 -12.11
CA GLN A 235 18.01 -19.23 -12.81
C GLN A 235 19.26 -20.04 -12.41
N CYS A 236 20.43 -19.41 -12.33
CA CYS A 236 21.65 -20.06 -11.84
C CYS A 236 21.55 -20.54 -10.38
N THR A 237 20.84 -19.81 -9.51
CA THR A 237 20.54 -20.25 -8.14
C THR A 237 19.62 -21.48 -8.12
N LEU A 238 18.69 -21.61 -9.07
CA LEU A 238 17.77 -22.75 -9.16
C LEU A 238 18.40 -23.97 -9.85
N ASP A 239 19.27 -23.75 -10.84
CA ASP A 239 19.84 -24.80 -11.68
C ASP A 239 21.01 -25.56 -11.03
N HIS A 240 21.63 -25.01 -9.97
CA HIS A 240 22.80 -25.62 -9.31
C HIS A 240 22.74 -25.45 -7.79
N ASP A 241 23.19 -26.47 -7.04
CA ASP A 241 23.27 -26.47 -5.58
C ASP A 241 24.50 -25.65 -5.11
N HIS A 242 24.26 -24.50 -4.45
CA HIS A 242 25.30 -23.52 -4.08
C HIS A 242 25.97 -23.80 -2.73
N GLU A 243 26.22 -25.06 -2.39
CA GLU A 243 27.18 -25.36 -1.31
C GLU A 243 28.62 -24.94 -1.67
N ALA A 244 28.90 -24.69 -2.96
CA ALA A 244 30.17 -24.15 -3.43
C ALA A 244 30.14 -22.61 -3.52
N ARG A 245 30.80 -21.95 -2.56
CA ARG A 245 31.01 -20.49 -2.42
C ARG A 245 31.76 -19.78 -3.59
N GLN A 246 31.67 -20.29 -4.83
CA GLN A 246 32.53 -19.89 -5.95
C GLN A 246 31.81 -19.60 -7.27
N CYS A 247 30.48 -19.50 -7.30
CA CYS A 247 29.82 -18.91 -8.47
C CYS A 247 29.82 -17.38 -8.33
N SER A 248 30.56 -16.68 -9.19
CA SER A 248 30.61 -15.20 -9.23
C SER A 248 29.27 -14.54 -9.54
N ARG A 249 28.27 -15.33 -9.94
CA ARG A 249 26.90 -14.91 -10.26
C ARG A 249 25.92 -15.16 -9.11
N SER A 250 26.27 -16.05 -8.17
CA SER A 250 25.43 -16.45 -7.04
C SER A 250 25.73 -15.60 -5.80
N SER A 251 24.69 -15.33 -5.02
CA SER A 251 24.70 -14.61 -3.73
C SER A 251 24.96 -13.11 -3.81
N GLY A 252 23.88 -12.35 -3.66
CA GLY A 252 23.92 -10.90 -3.49
C GLY A 252 22.52 -10.30 -3.55
N MET A 253 22.29 -9.30 -2.71
CA MET A 253 21.12 -8.44 -2.83
C MET A 253 21.17 -7.71 -4.18
N ARG A 254 20.02 -7.63 -4.85
CA ARG A 254 19.85 -7.01 -6.16
C ARG A 254 18.77 -5.94 -6.09
N GLN A 255 18.84 -5.00 -7.02
CA GLN A 255 17.86 -3.93 -7.15
C GLN A 255 17.21 -3.98 -8.53
N CYS A 256 15.90 -3.76 -8.56
CA CYS A 256 15.16 -3.57 -9.80
C CYS A 256 15.56 -2.24 -10.44
N VAL A 257 15.89 -2.23 -11.74
CA VAL A 257 16.32 -1.00 -12.45
C VAL A 257 15.19 0.00 -12.68
N TYR A 258 13.97 -0.38 -12.35
CA TYR A 258 12.73 0.22 -12.83
C TYR A 258 11.83 0.78 -11.71
N CYS A 259 11.82 0.10 -10.57
CA CYS A 259 11.03 0.47 -9.40
C CYS A 259 11.88 0.30 -8.13
N PRO A 260 11.50 0.94 -7.01
CA PRO A 260 12.31 0.92 -5.80
C PRO A 260 12.08 -0.39 -5.03
N THR A 261 12.66 -1.47 -5.56
CA THR A 261 12.57 -2.83 -5.04
C THR A 261 13.95 -3.45 -5.00
N GLU A 262 14.37 -3.88 -3.82
CA GLU A 262 15.52 -4.74 -3.62
C GLU A 262 15.04 -6.17 -3.39
N PHE A 263 15.84 -7.16 -3.75
CA PHE A 263 15.50 -8.56 -3.57
C PHE A 263 16.72 -9.47 -3.46
N GLN A 264 16.51 -10.64 -2.90
CA GLN A 264 17.49 -11.70 -2.73
C GLN A 264 16.79 -13.05 -2.85
N ILE A 265 17.39 -13.97 -3.58
CA ILE A 265 16.90 -15.35 -3.76
C ILE A 265 17.99 -16.30 -3.30
N GLU A 266 17.64 -17.22 -2.43
CA GLU A 266 18.56 -18.17 -1.80
C GLU A 266 17.97 -19.57 -1.79
N LEU A 267 18.83 -20.57 -1.97
CA LEU A 267 18.55 -21.93 -1.58
C LEU A 267 19.17 -22.17 -0.21
N GLN A 268 18.36 -22.63 0.73
CA GLN A 268 18.78 -22.90 2.09
C GLN A 268 18.54 -24.37 2.42
N GLY A 269 19.62 -25.08 2.76
CA GLY A 269 19.52 -26.42 3.32
C GLY A 269 18.76 -26.42 4.64
N CYS A 270 17.76 -27.29 4.74
CA CYS A 270 16.90 -27.46 5.91
C CYS A 270 17.12 -28.83 6.57
N ALA A 271 18.38 -29.15 6.88
CA ALA A 271 18.78 -30.41 7.50
C ALA A 271 18.11 -31.62 6.80
N ASP A 272 17.44 -32.50 7.55
CA ASP A 272 16.79 -33.71 7.00
C ASP A 272 15.50 -33.43 6.22
N LEU A 273 15.00 -32.20 6.25
CA LEU A 273 13.71 -31.84 5.62
C LEU A 273 13.85 -31.56 4.12
N GLY A 274 15.05 -31.30 3.61
CA GLY A 274 15.32 -30.97 2.22
C GLY A 274 15.84 -29.54 2.04
N VAL A 275 15.42 -28.87 0.96
CA VAL A 275 15.94 -27.55 0.56
C VAL A 275 14.80 -26.53 0.49
N ALA A 276 14.96 -25.38 1.15
CA ALA A 276 14.05 -24.26 1.04
C ALA A 276 14.53 -23.27 -0.03
N LEU A 277 13.64 -22.89 -0.94
CA LEU A 277 13.80 -21.69 -1.75
C LEU A 277 13.24 -20.49 -0.99
N VAL A 278 14.11 -19.55 -0.66
CA VAL A 278 13.77 -18.33 0.07
C VAL A 278 13.90 -17.14 -0.86
N THR A 279 12.80 -16.42 -1.07
CA THR A 279 12.78 -15.13 -1.78
C THR A 279 12.48 -14.03 -0.77
N THR A 280 13.42 -13.12 -0.59
CA THR A 280 13.24 -11.92 0.23
C THR A 280 13.21 -10.69 -0.67
N LYS A 281 12.25 -9.80 -0.47
CA LYS A 281 12.13 -8.52 -1.17
C LYS A 281 11.91 -7.38 -0.19
N TRP A 282 12.53 -6.24 -0.47
CA TRP A 282 12.40 -4.99 0.26
C TRP A 282 11.84 -3.94 -0.69
N LEU A 283 10.78 -3.27 -0.27
CA LEU A 283 9.95 -2.41 -1.11
C LEU A 283 9.86 -1.04 -0.45
N ASP A 284 10.14 0.02 -1.21
CA ASP A 284 9.76 1.38 -0.81
C ASP A 284 8.44 1.74 -1.50
N LEU A 285 7.36 1.82 -0.73
CA LEU A 285 6.00 2.08 -1.21
C LEU A 285 5.67 3.58 -1.28
N GLY A 286 6.59 4.45 -0.86
CA GLY A 286 6.40 5.90 -0.87
C GLY A 286 5.49 6.42 0.25
N GLU A 287 4.88 7.57 0.02
CA GLU A 287 4.14 8.31 1.06
C GLU A 287 2.74 7.73 1.33
N GLY A 288 2.27 6.83 0.47
CA GLY A 288 0.98 6.17 0.62
C GLY A 288 -0.23 7.12 0.52
N ARG A 289 -0.09 8.28 -0.12
CA ARG A 289 -1.21 9.25 -0.26
C ARG A 289 -2.21 8.88 -1.35
N THR A 290 -1.70 8.34 -2.45
CA THR A 290 -2.49 7.97 -3.61
C THR A 290 -1.80 6.83 -4.35
N VAL A 291 -2.57 5.98 -5.02
CA VAL A 291 -2.04 4.96 -5.95
C VAL A 291 -1.27 5.57 -7.13
N LEU A 292 -1.38 6.89 -7.32
CA LEU A 292 -0.60 7.65 -8.30
C LEU A 292 0.81 8.04 -7.79
N ASP A 293 1.18 7.63 -6.57
CA ASP A 293 2.55 7.80 -6.08
C ASP A 293 3.53 7.09 -7.03
N PRO A 294 4.55 7.79 -7.57
CA PRO A 294 5.53 7.20 -8.47
C PRO A 294 6.19 5.92 -7.94
N LYS A 295 6.54 5.87 -6.65
CA LYS A 295 7.14 4.68 -6.03
C LYS A 295 6.14 3.52 -5.95
N TRP A 296 4.85 3.84 -5.85
CA TRP A 296 3.76 2.87 -5.87
C TRP A 296 3.55 2.30 -7.27
N TRP A 297 3.13 3.12 -8.24
CA TRP A 297 2.68 2.57 -9.53
C TRP A 297 3.81 2.07 -10.42
N SER A 298 5.04 2.55 -10.25
CA SER A 298 6.19 2.05 -11.02
C SER A 298 6.36 0.53 -10.88
N ARG A 299 5.92 -0.10 -9.79
CA ARG A 299 6.04 -1.56 -9.62
C ARG A 299 4.99 -2.39 -10.38
N LEU A 300 4.00 -1.75 -11.00
CA LEU A 300 2.77 -2.40 -11.47
C LEU A 300 2.74 -2.76 -12.96
N SER A 301 3.64 -2.21 -13.77
CA SER A 301 3.70 -2.50 -15.21
C SER A 301 5.09 -2.27 -15.78
N THR A 302 5.49 -3.10 -16.74
CA THR A 302 6.69 -2.92 -17.58
C THR A 302 6.50 -1.87 -18.67
N LYS A 303 5.25 -1.52 -18.99
CA LYS A 303 4.87 -0.48 -19.95
C LYS A 303 4.37 0.73 -19.17
N TYR A 304 5.28 1.68 -18.94
CA TYR A 304 5.13 2.90 -18.14
C TYR A 304 4.02 3.86 -18.57
N THR A 305 3.23 3.50 -19.57
CA THR A 305 2.49 4.47 -20.38
C THR A 305 1.08 4.01 -20.72
N ASN A 306 0.67 2.78 -20.38
CA ASN A 306 -0.63 2.33 -20.82
C ASN A 306 -1.72 2.69 -19.82
N HIS A 307 -2.59 3.61 -20.25
CA HIS A 307 -3.89 3.88 -19.63
C HIS A 307 -4.69 2.61 -19.33
N GLU A 308 -4.37 1.49 -19.97
CA GLU A 308 -4.89 0.17 -19.65
C GLU A 308 -4.74 -0.23 -18.17
N LEU A 309 -3.63 0.10 -17.49
CA LEU A 309 -3.45 -0.32 -16.08
C LEU A 309 -4.47 0.33 -15.13
N PHE A 310 -4.88 1.54 -15.47
CA PHE A 310 -5.92 2.28 -14.75
C PHE A 310 -7.22 2.36 -15.57
N SER A 311 -7.33 1.61 -16.68
CA SER A 311 -8.53 1.62 -17.51
C SER A 311 -9.65 0.96 -16.73
N GLY A 312 -10.67 1.74 -16.40
CA GLY A 312 -11.76 1.32 -15.52
C GLY A 312 -11.59 1.69 -14.05
N MET A 313 -10.45 2.23 -13.61
CA MET A 313 -10.36 2.86 -12.29
C MET A 313 -11.08 4.20 -12.32
N ARG A 314 -12.20 4.30 -11.59
CA ARG A 314 -12.95 5.56 -11.50
C ARG A 314 -12.05 6.66 -10.93
N GLY A 315 -12.05 7.78 -11.64
CA GLY A 315 -11.38 9.01 -11.26
C GLY A 315 -9.86 9.07 -11.45
N ILE A 316 -9.18 8.02 -11.94
CA ILE A 316 -7.80 8.19 -12.43
C ILE A 316 -7.88 8.56 -13.91
N TYR A 317 -7.48 9.78 -14.24
CA TYR A 317 -7.62 10.31 -15.60
C TYR A 317 -6.32 10.20 -16.39
N LYS A 318 -6.49 10.00 -17.70
CA LYS A 318 -5.45 9.87 -18.72
C LYS A 318 -4.30 10.89 -18.56
N GLN A 319 -4.63 12.11 -18.19
CA GLN A 319 -3.70 13.25 -18.12
C GLN A 319 -2.84 13.28 -16.84
N GLU A 320 -3.16 12.48 -15.82
CA GLU A 320 -2.45 12.48 -14.52
C GLU A 320 -1.26 11.50 -14.51
N ILE A 321 -1.09 10.69 -15.57
CA ILE A 321 -0.04 9.69 -15.71
C ILE A 321 0.84 10.11 -16.89
N GLU A 322 1.85 10.91 -16.59
CA GLU A 322 2.91 11.22 -17.55
C GLU A 322 3.93 10.09 -17.59
N ASP A 323 4.58 9.89 -18.74
CA ASP A 323 5.69 8.96 -18.90
C ASP A 323 6.83 9.36 -17.94
N ARG A 324 6.93 8.70 -16.79
CA ARG A 324 7.99 8.96 -15.81
C ARG A 324 9.13 7.97 -15.98
N LYS A 325 10.35 8.50 -15.84
CA LYS A 325 11.61 7.73 -15.77
C LYS A 325 11.51 6.66 -14.67
N PRO A 326 12.36 5.61 -14.73
CA PRO A 326 12.55 4.70 -13.62
C PRO A 326 12.65 5.44 -12.28
N ILE A 327 11.96 4.93 -11.27
CA ILE A 327 11.93 5.52 -9.93
C ILE A 327 12.68 4.59 -8.99
N GLN A 328 13.64 5.17 -8.26
CA GLN A 328 14.44 4.48 -7.26
C GLN A 328 14.16 5.05 -5.88
N SER A 329 14.51 4.28 -4.84
CA SER A 329 14.44 4.79 -3.47
C SER A 329 15.49 5.88 -3.29
N GLU A 330 15.20 6.81 -2.38
CA GLU A 330 16.18 7.80 -1.93
C GLU A 330 17.17 7.20 -0.92
N LEU A 331 16.87 6.01 -0.40
CA LEU A 331 17.75 5.25 0.47
C LEU A 331 18.88 4.62 -0.35
N ALA A 332 20.08 4.57 0.24
CA ALA A 332 21.22 3.87 -0.36
C ALA A 332 20.98 2.36 -0.43
N SER A 333 20.34 1.79 0.59
CA SER A 333 19.77 0.44 0.56
C SER A 333 18.49 0.39 1.39
N ILE A 334 17.43 -0.16 0.80
CA ILE A 334 16.15 -0.42 1.47
C ILE A 334 16.32 -1.53 2.51
N ARG A 335 17.07 -2.59 2.16
CA ARG A 335 17.42 -3.68 3.09
C ARG A 335 18.09 -3.12 4.34
N ASP A 336 19.17 -2.35 4.20
CA ASP A 336 19.93 -1.90 5.37
C ASP A 336 19.13 -0.94 6.26
N ALA A 337 18.19 -0.20 5.68
CA ALA A 337 17.24 0.60 6.45
C ALA A 337 16.18 -0.26 7.19
N MET A 338 15.87 -1.45 6.67
CA MET A 338 14.88 -2.35 7.21
C MET A 338 15.45 -3.35 8.22
N GLU A 339 16.64 -3.89 7.98
CA GLU A 339 17.25 -4.96 8.77
C GLU A 339 18.12 -4.38 9.88
N SER A 340 17.84 -4.72 11.13
CA SER A 340 18.86 -4.67 12.18
C SER A 340 19.59 -6.02 12.24
N GLU A 341 20.80 -6.07 12.81
CA GLU A 341 21.57 -7.33 12.87
C GLU A 341 20.85 -8.43 13.67
N GLU A 342 20.11 -8.08 14.72
CA GLU A 342 19.31 -9.04 15.52
C GLU A 342 18.08 -9.60 14.77
N ASP A 343 17.54 -8.85 13.82
CA ASP A 343 16.33 -9.21 13.07
C ASP A 343 16.56 -10.37 12.08
N LEU A 344 17.77 -10.48 11.53
CA LEU A 344 18.13 -11.44 10.49
C LEU A 344 18.34 -12.86 11.03
N GLU A 345 19.01 -13.00 12.17
CA GLU A 345 19.32 -14.31 12.76
C GLU A 345 18.08 -14.98 13.35
N SER A 346 17.18 -14.20 13.96
CA SER A 346 15.92 -14.71 14.52
C SER A 346 14.99 -15.27 13.44
N ASP A 347 14.88 -14.61 12.29
CA ASP A 347 13.97 -15.04 11.22
C ASP A 347 14.41 -16.35 10.58
N VAL A 348 15.71 -16.52 10.34
CA VAL A 348 16.26 -17.74 9.70
C VAL A 348 16.11 -18.97 10.60
N ALA A 349 16.41 -18.84 11.89
CA ALA A 349 16.27 -19.94 12.84
C ALA A 349 14.79 -20.36 13.02
N GLU A 350 13.89 -19.39 13.08
CA GLU A 350 12.46 -19.65 13.27
C GLU A 350 11.79 -20.22 12.00
N ALA A 351 12.17 -19.74 10.81
CA ALA A 351 11.68 -20.25 9.53
C ALA A 351 11.96 -21.76 9.38
N LYS A 352 13.20 -22.19 9.65
CA LYS A 352 13.60 -23.61 9.61
C LYS A 352 12.77 -24.47 10.55
N SER A 353 12.57 -24.02 11.78
CA SER A 353 11.82 -24.76 12.80
C SER A 353 10.35 -24.98 12.41
N ARG A 354 9.68 -23.91 11.92
CA ARG A 354 8.24 -23.96 11.61
C ARG A 354 7.90 -24.62 10.28
N LEU A 355 8.74 -24.47 9.26
CA LEU A 355 8.57 -25.24 8.02
C LEU A 355 8.71 -26.75 8.28
N GLY A 356 9.60 -27.15 9.18
CA GLY A 356 9.71 -28.54 9.65
C GLY A 356 8.49 -29.05 10.43
N LEU A 357 7.78 -28.19 11.15
CA LEU A 357 6.48 -28.53 11.75
C LEU A 357 5.40 -28.72 10.67
N CYS A 358 5.39 -27.87 9.63
CA CYS A 358 4.41 -27.94 8.55
C CYS A 358 4.54 -29.25 7.75
N ILE A 359 5.77 -29.68 7.44
CA ILE A 359 6.02 -30.99 6.80
C ILE A 359 5.46 -32.13 7.65
N ARG A 360 5.81 -32.17 8.94
CA ARG A 360 5.34 -33.25 9.83
C ARG A 360 3.82 -33.34 9.89
N LEU A 361 3.12 -32.21 9.81
CA LEU A 361 1.66 -32.17 9.74
C LEU A 361 1.11 -32.66 8.40
N ILE A 362 1.80 -32.39 7.29
CA ILE A 362 1.42 -32.87 5.95
C ILE A 362 1.62 -34.38 5.86
N ASP A 363 2.76 -34.89 6.30
CA ASP A 363 3.08 -36.33 6.30
C ASP A 363 2.06 -37.11 7.13
N SER A 364 1.70 -36.60 8.31
CA SER A 364 0.69 -37.22 9.17
C SER A 364 -0.72 -37.27 8.57
N ARG A 365 -1.04 -36.34 7.66
CA ARG A 365 -2.36 -36.26 6.99
C ARG A 365 -2.42 -37.08 5.71
N LEU A 366 -1.29 -37.21 5.00
CA LEU A 366 -1.21 -37.97 3.76
C LEU A 366 -0.91 -39.45 3.98
N GLY A 367 -0.65 -39.88 5.21
CA GLY A 367 -0.27 -41.27 5.51
C GLY A 367 1.08 -41.65 4.90
N LEU A 368 1.86 -40.67 4.47
CA LEU A 368 3.21 -40.85 3.94
C LEU A 368 4.16 -40.87 5.13
N GLY A 369 4.18 -42.01 5.83
CA GLY A 369 5.25 -42.33 6.76
C GLY A 369 6.53 -42.56 5.98
N TYR A 370 7.59 -41.83 6.33
CA TYR A 370 8.96 -42.24 5.99
C TYR A 370 9.34 -43.51 6.73
#